data_AF-A0A1S3XXJ4-F1
#
_entry.id   AF-A0A1S3XXJ4-F1
#
_cell.length_a   1.000
_cell.length_b   1.000
_cell.length_c   1.000
_cell.angle_alpha   90.00
_cell.angle_beta   90.00
_cell.angle_gamma   90.00
#
_symmetry.space_group_name_H-M   'P 1'
#
loop_
_entity.id
_entity.type
_entity.pdbx_description
1 polymer ?
#
loop_
_entity_poly.entity_id
_entity_poly.type
_entity_poly.pdbx_seq_one_letter_code
_entity_poly.pdbx_strand_id
1 'polypeptide(L)'
;VIGDKLAHEGYNNTPNIMLMNGKVSYLDPKAKSNESFTVQRDFALVHILSKSFMIPGKTYRLRISNVGSEWSFNFRIQNHSMLLVETEGSYTNQITLDSLDVHVGQSYSVLVTADQDSADYYIVATAKMANSTQLKTLEVVSVLHYENSTKPADGPLPNGPDPFDVNFSISQARSIRWNLTTGAARPNPQGSFNVSNVTLSQTFVLQNSVNKKNGMINYAINNVSYATPQTPLKLADYYLNGGAGVYELDKFPANSSLPETVYGTFVVSGEHKGWLEIVFKNELKVMDSWHLDGFGFFVVGYGSGNWTPKSRRTYNLYDPVVRSTVQVYPKGWTAVYVYLDNPGMWNLRSQNLKHWYLGQELYIRVYDSDPNPAKEHPPPKNLLYCGSVQAPPSAPPPSPKPVPAPPAPASPSSAATTTATITTIKRQWFNIIEAIFMLLIIWDGSWCL
;
A
#
# COMPACT_ATOMS: atom_id res chain seq x y z
N VAL A 1 22.54 5.27 -22.32
CA VAL A 1 22.67 6.40 -23.28
C VAL A 1 21.48 6.55 -24.22
N ILE A 2 21.08 5.53 -25.01
CA ILE A 2 19.86 5.63 -25.88
C ILE A 2 18.57 5.41 -25.07
N GLY A 3 18.58 4.51 -24.08
CA GLY A 3 17.48 4.34 -23.12
C GLY A 3 17.25 5.57 -22.23
N ASP A 4 18.31 6.25 -21.81
CA ASP A 4 18.21 7.48 -20.99
C ASP A 4 17.64 8.66 -21.79
N LYS A 5 17.95 8.78 -23.08
CA LYS A 5 17.39 9.86 -23.92
C LYS A 5 15.90 9.67 -24.22
N LEU A 6 15.44 8.44 -24.49
CA LEU A 6 14.02 8.14 -24.68
C LEU A 6 13.22 8.25 -23.36
N ALA A 7 13.85 7.89 -22.23
CA ALA A 7 13.32 8.16 -20.90
C ALA A 7 13.13 9.68 -20.69
N HIS A 8 14.17 10.49 -20.93
CA HIS A 8 14.11 11.93 -20.68
C HIS A 8 13.03 12.69 -21.47
N GLU A 9 12.63 12.25 -22.66
CA GLU A 9 11.53 12.86 -23.43
C GLU A 9 10.13 12.42 -22.98
N GLY A 10 9.98 11.22 -22.40
CA GLY A 10 8.69 10.71 -21.90
C GLY A 10 8.24 11.31 -20.56
N TYR A 11 9.17 11.64 -19.64
CA TYR A 11 8.86 12.08 -18.27
C TYR A 11 8.55 13.58 -18.10
N ASN A 12 8.72 14.38 -19.15
CA ASN A 12 8.31 15.79 -19.13
C ASN A 12 6.82 15.97 -19.43
N ASN A 13 6.13 14.93 -19.90
CA ASN A 13 4.71 14.99 -20.22
C ASN A 13 3.91 14.43 -19.05
N THR A 14 3.28 15.32 -18.30
CA THR A 14 2.22 14.96 -17.35
C THR A 14 1.06 14.33 -18.12
N PRO A 15 0.41 13.26 -17.61
CA PRO A 15 -0.77 12.69 -18.25
C PRO A 15 -1.78 13.79 -18.56
N ASN A 16 -2.23 13.81 -19.81
CA ASN A 16 -3.11 14.85 -20.32
C ASN A 16 -4.58 14.42 -20.32
N ILE A 17 -4.89 13.16 -20.01
CA ILE A 17 -6.26 12.65 -19.97
C ILE A 17 -6.43 11.81 -18.70
N MET A 18 -7.56 11.98 -18.02
CA MET A 18 -8.01 11.07 -16.97
C MET A 18 -8.97 10.02 -17.54
N LEU A 19 -8.88 8.81 -17.00
CA LEU A 19 -9.72 7.67 -17.38
C LEU A 19 -10.49 7.15 -16.17
N MET A 20 -11.67 6.61 -16.42
CA MET A 20 -12.43 5.83 -15.44
C MET A 20 -12.63 4.43 -15.98
N ASN A 21 -12.16 3.41 -15.25
CA ASN A 21 -12.13 2.01 -15.71
C ASN A 21 -11.52 1.82 -17.11
N GLY A 22 -10.46 2.59 -17.41
CA GLY A 22 -9.76 2.56 -18.71
C GLY A 22 -10.49 3.26 -19.87
N LYS A 23 -11.64 3.89 -19.61
CA LYS A 23 -12.46 4.60 -20.61
C LYS A 23 -12.37 6.11 -20.45
N VAL A 24 -12.55 6.82 -21.57
CA VAL A 24 -12.59 8.28 -21.62
C VAL A 24 -13.94 8.82 -21.12
N SER A 25 -14.01 10.13 -20.93
CA SER A 25 -15.19 10.83 -20.42
C SER A 25 -16.43 10.63 -21.30
N TYR A 26 -17.58 10.41 -20.67
CA TYR A 26 -18.91 10.33 -21.31
C TYR A 26 -19.23 11.56 -22.16
N LEU A 27 -18.77 12.74 -21.74
CA LEU A 27 -19.02 14.01 -22.44
C LEU A 27 -17.98 14.30 -23.54
N ASP A 28 -17.00 13.44 -23.78
CA ASP A 28 -16.06 13.60 -24.89
C ASP A 28 -16.74 13.22 -26.22
N PRO A 29 -16.89 14.15 -27.19
CA PRO A 29 -17.50 13.85 -28.49
C PRO A 29 -16.79 12.75 -29.29
N LYS A 30 -15.54 12.43 -28.95
CA LYS A 30 -14.74 11.38 -29.60
C LYS A 30 -14.78 10.05 -28.84
N ALA A 31 -15.50 9.97 -27.72
CA ALA A 31 -15.63 8.75 -26.93
C ALA A 31 -16.34 7.67 -27.75
N LYS A 32 -15.62 6.56 -28.02
CA LYS A 32 -16.22 5.36 -28.62
C LYS A 32 -16.98 4.51 -27.61
N SER A 33 -16.61 4.62 -26.34
CA SER A 33 -17.21 3.92 -25.21
C SER A 33 -16.95 4.72 -23.94
N ASN A 34 -17.90 4.70 -23.02
CA ASN A 34 -17.80 5.35 -21.72
C ASN A 34 -18.14 4.35 -20.60
N GLU A 35 -17.86 4.76 -19.36
CA GLU A 35 -18.20 3.98 -18.19
C GLU A 35 -19.63 4.28 -17.73
N SER A 36 -20.38 3.23 -17.41
CA SER A 36 -21.73 3.34 -16.84
C SER A 36 -21.92 2.27 -15.77
N PHE A 37 -22.51 2.65 -14.65
CA PHE A 37 -22.80 1.78 -13.51
C PHE A 37 -24.32 1.64 -13.38
N THR A 38 -24.84 0.43 -13.62
CA THR A 38 -26.27 0.18 -13.49
C THR A 38 -26.67 -0.06 -12.04
N VAL A 39 -27.66 0.68 -11.56
CA VAL A 39 -28.26 0.54 -10.23
C VAL A 39 -29.76 0.36 -10.30
N GLN A 40 -30.30 -0.41 -9.37
CA GLN A 40 -31.72 -0.69 -9.24
C GLN A 40 -32.33 0.15 -8.11
N ARG A 41 -33.44 0.80 -8.44
CA ARG A 41 -34.34 1.43 -7.48
C ARG A 41 -35.48 0.46 -7.20
N ASP A 42 -35.36 -0.38 -6.16
CA ASP A 42 -36.48 -1.22 -5.73
C ASP A 42 -37.49 -0.35 -4.96
N PHE A 43 -38.46 0.22 -5.67
CA PHE A 43 -39.65 0.79 -5.07
C PHE A 43 -40.62 -0.34 -4.70
N ALA A 44 -40.79 -0.61 -3.42
CA ALA A 44 -41.98 -1.31 -2.95
C ALA A 44 -42.81 -0.34 -2.11
N LEU A 45 -43.97 0.03 -2.64
CA LEU A 45 -44.99 0.79 -1.94
C LEU A 45 -45.77 -0.21 -1.06
N VAL A 46 -45.27 -0.47 0.15
CA VAL A 46 -45.96 -1.39 1.06
C VAL A 46 -47.11 -0.63 1.71
N HIS A 47 -48.33 -1.09 1.42
CA HIS A 47 -49.54 -0.56 2.01
C HIS A 47 -49.86 -1.39 3.26
N ILE A 48 -49.72 -0.80 4.44
CA ILE A 48 -50.22 -1.40 5.69
C ILE A 48 -51.18 -0.38 6.30
N LEU A 49 -52.46 -0.76 6.41
CA LEU A 49 -53.50 0.00 7.10
C LEU A 49 -53.49 1.51 6.75
N SER A 50 -53.87 1.84 5.51
CA SER A 50 -53.99 3.23 5.01
C SER A 50 -52.71 4.09 5.09
N LYS A 51 -51.56 3.51 5.43
CA LYS A 51 -50.24 4.15 5.39
C LYS A 51 -49.36 3.49 4.32
N SER A 52 -48.77 4.33 3.49
CA SER A 52 -47.73 3.95 2.55
C SER A 52 -46.37 4.06 3.24
N PHE A 53 -45.60 2.97 3.26
CA PHE A 53 -44.22 2.98 3.72
C PHE A 53 -43.29 2.99 2.51
N MET A 54 -42.32 3.91 2.51
CA MET A 54 -41.30 4.00 1.46
C MET A 54 -40.12 3.11 1.83
N ILE A 55 -39.83 2.10 1.00
CA ILE A 55 -38.61 1.31 1.14
C ILE A 55 -37.46 2.12 0.50
N PRO A 56 -36.33 2.33 1.18
CA PRO A 56 -35.16 2.98 0.58
C PRO A 56 -34.63 2.16 -0.59
N GLY A 57 -34.10 2.83 -1.62
CA GLY A 57 -33.49 2.16 -2.78
C GLY A 57 -32.33 1.24 -2.40
N LYS A 58 -31.88 0.38 -3.31
CA LYS A 58 -30.76 -0.51 -3.02
C LYS A 58 -29.49 0.29 -2.73
N THR A 59 -28.69 -0.22 -1.82
CA THR A 59 -27.39 0.34 -1.48
C THR A 59 -26.28 -0.47 -2.15
N TYR A 60 -25.38 0.24 -2.84
CA TYR A 60 -24.26 -0.33 -3.57
C TYR A 60 -22.94 0.05 -2.89
N ARG A 61 -22.00 -0.89 -2.81
CA ARG A 61 -20.63 -0.61 -2.39
C ARG A 61 -19.77 -0.31 -3.61
N LEU A 62 -19.38 0.95 -3.78
CA LEU A 62 -18.41 1.35 -4.80
C LEU A 62 -17.01 1.28 -4.22
N ARG A 63 -16.11 0.58 -4.91
CA ARG A 63 -14.68 0.52 -4.59
C ARG A 63 -13.93 1.46 -5.53
N ILE A 64 -13.32 2.50 -4.99
CA ILE A 64 -12.68 3.57 -5.74
C ILE A 64 -11.18 3.50 -5.45
N SER A 65 -10.39 3.21 -6.49
CA SER A 65 -8.94 3.07 -6.40
C SER A 65 -8.26 4.00 -7.38
N ASN A 66 -7.30 4.79 -6.91
CA ASN A 66 -6.48 5.63 -7.77
C ASN A 66 -5.19 4.88 -8.15
N VAL A 67 -5.24 4.21 -9.30
CA VAL A 67 -4.11 3.52 -9.94
C VAL A 67 -3.40 4.40 -10.97
N GLY A 68 -3.65 5.72 -10.95
CA GLY A 68 -3.00 6.68 -11.83
C GLY A 68 -1.53 6.87 -11.49
N SER A 69 -0.79 7.54 -12.37
CA SER A 69 0.66 7.73 -12.20
C SER A 69 1.05 9.07 -11.55
N GLU A 70 0.12 10.02 -11.43
CA GLU A 70 0.45 11.41 -11.06
C GLU A 70 -0.70 12.15 -10.36
N TRP A 71 -1.90 12.15 -10.95
CA TRP A 71 -3.00 12.99 -10.48
C TRP A 71 -3.79 12.35 -9.33
N SER A 72 -3.93 13.08 -8.23
CA SER A 72 -5.03 12.85 -7.29
C SER A 72 -6.32 13.44 -7.84
N PHE A 73 -7.48 12.95 -7.40
CA PHE A 73 -8.76 13.45 -7.89
C PHE A 73 -9.80 13.55 -6.78
N ASN A 74 -10.80 14.42 -6.99
CA ASN A 74 -12.02 14.48 -6.22
C ASN A 74 -13.12 13.71 -6.95
N PHE A 75 -13.68 12.69 -6.30
CA PHE A 75 -14.78 11.85 -6.80
C PHE A 75 -16.11 12.27 -6.18
N ARG A 76 -17.18 12.32 -6.98
CA ARG A 76 -18.52 12.68 -6.53
C ARG A 76 -19.60 12.17 -7.49
N ILE A 77 -20.83 12.08 -7.00
CA ILE A 77 -21.98 11.58 -7.75
C ILE A 77 -23.10 12.62 -7.66
N GLN A 78 -23.68 12.97 -8.79
CA GLN A 78 -24.77 13.94 -8.88
C GLN A 78 -25.95 13.47 -8.02
N ASN A 79 -26.40 14.33 -7.10
CA ASN A 79 -27.52 14.10 -6.19
C ASN A 79 -27.41 12.86 -5.28
N HIS A 80 -26.22 12.28 -5.11
CA HIS A 80 -26.02 11.14 -4.21
C HIS A 80 -24.92 11.43 -3.20
N SER A 81 -25.25 11.23 -1.93
CA SER A 81 -24.24 11.20 -0.87
C SER A 81 -23.56 9.83 -0.81
N MET A 82 -22.34 9.81 -0.27
CA MET A 82 -21.51 8.62 -0.16
C MET A 82 -21.17 8.36 1.31
N LEU A 83 -21.53 7.19 1.83
CA LEU A 83 -21.12 6.78 3.18
C LEU A 83 -19.77 6.06 3.10
N LEU A 84 -18.70 6.69 3.59
CA LEU A 84 -17.38 6.07 3.65
C LEU A 84 -17.36 4.96 4.71
N VAL A 85 -16.98 3.75 4.31
CA VAL A 85 -16.98 2.57 5.20
C VAL A 85 -15.64 1.86 5.33
N GLU A 86 -14.74 2.03 4.36
CA GLU A 86 -13.44 1.36 4.37
C GLU A 86 -12.39 2.11 3.55
N THR A 87 -11.12 1.99 3.95
CA THR A 87 -9.96 2.42 3.16
C THR A 87 -8.81 1.45 3.34
N GLU A 88 -8.22 0.98 2.23
CA GLU A 88 -7.05 0.09 2.19
C GLU A 88 -7.14 -1.12 3.15
N GLY A 89 -8.33 -1.72 3.25
CA GLY A 89 -8.60 -2.87 4.13
C GLY A 89 -9.04 -2.51 5.55
N SER A 90 -9.00 -1.23 5.92
CA SER A 90 -9.34 -0.73 7.25
C SER A 90 -10.79 -0.22 7.30
N TYR A 91 -11.59 -0.77 8.20
CA TYR A 91 -12.95 -0.25 8.45
C TYR A 91 -12.88 1.10 9.16
N THR A 92 -13.56 2.09 8.60
CA THR A 92 -13.55 3.46 9.11
C THR A 92 -14.78 3.75 9.95
N ASN A 93 -14.67 4.73 10.84
CA ASN A 93 -15.86 5.37 11.38
C ASN A 93 -16.66 5.92 10.21
N GLN A 94 -17.94 5.57 10.16
CA GLN A 94 -18.76 5.87 9.00
C GLN A 94 -19.06 7.37 8.96
N ILE A 95 -18.69 8.00 7.85
CA ILE A 95 -18.93 9.42 7.60
C ILE A 95 -19.61 9.58 6.24
N THR A 96 -20.64 10.41 6.19
CA THR A 96 -21.32 10.76 4.94
C THR A 96 -20.58 11.91 4.28
N LEU A 97 -20.31 11.77 2.99
CA LEU A 97 -19.52 12.69 2.18
C LEU A 97 -20.27 13.00 0.88
N ASP A 98 -20.24 14.27 0.46
CA ASP A 98 -20.74 14.67 -0.87
C ASP A 98 -19.69 14.46 -1.96
N SER A 99 -18.42 14.50 -1.57
CA SER A 99 -17.28 14.22 -2.45
C SER A 99 -16.11 13.63 -1.66
N LEU A 100 -15.20 12.96 -2.37
CA LEU A 100 -14.08 12.24 -1.80
C LEU A 100 -12.80 12.52 -2.57
N ASP A 101 -11.80 13.12 -1.93
CA ASP A 101 -10.44 13.20 -2.47
C ASP A 101 -9.74 11.84 -2.36
N VAL A 102 -9.22 11.33 -3.48
CA VAL A 102 -8.50 10.06 -3.59
C VAL A 102 -7.11 10.31 -4.18
N HIS A 103 -6.09 9.99 -3.39
CA HIS A 103 -4.69 10.21 -3.77
C HIS A 103 -4.08 9.00 -4.46
N VAL A 104 -3.00 9.21 -5.21
CA VAL A 104 -2.33 8.16 -5.98
C VAL A 104 -1.93 6.99 -5.08
N GLY A 105 -2.33 5.78 -5.45
CA GLY A 105 -2.11 4.55 -4.68
C GLY A 105 -3.12 4.29 -3.55
N GLN A 106 -4.12 5.15 -3.35
CA GLN A 106 -5.16 4.95 -2.33
C GLN A 106 -6.39 4.24 -2.88
N SER A 107 -7.05 3.50 -2.00
CA SER A 107 -8.33 2.84 -2.24
C SER A 107 -9.32 3.12 -1.12
N TYR A 108 -10.58 3.33 -1.50
CA TYR A 108 -11.70 3.56 -0.59
C TYR A 108 -12.92 2.72 -1.00
N SER A 109 -13.75 2.36 -0.03
CA SER A 109 -15.09 1.88 -0.28
C SER A 109 -16.13 2.84 0.29
N VAL A 110 -17.09 3.20 -0.55
CA VAL A 110 -18.26 3.99 -0.16
C VAL A 110 -19.55 3.22 -0.41
N LEU A 111 -20.55 3.44 0.42
CA LEU A 111 -21.91 2.99 0.18
C LEU A 111 -22.73 4.12 -0.44
N VAL A 112 -23.43 3.82 -1.53
CA VAL A 112 -24.29 4.76 -2.26
C VAL A 112 -25.67 4.14 -2.37
N THR A 113 -26.69 4.86 -1.91
CA THR A 113 -28.09 4.41 -1.97
C THR A 113 -28.74 5.00 -3.21
N ALA A 114 -29.37 4.16 -4.04
CA ALA A 114 -30.10 4.60 -5.23
C ALA A 114 -31.48 5.17 -4.87
N ASP A 115 -31.50 6.33 -4.21
CA ASP A 115 -32.69 6.97 -3.63
C ASP A 115 -33.31 8.06 -4.52
N GLN A 116 -32.64 8.42 -5.62
CA GLN A 116 -33.08 9.47 -6.53
C GLN A 116 -34.10 9.00 -7.57
N ASP A 117 -34.64 9.93 -8.35
CA ASP A 117 -35.61 9.63 -9.40
C ASP A 117 -35.12 8.64 -10.46
N SER A 118 -36.04 7.99 -11.19
CA SER A 118 -35.67 7.04 -12.25
C SER A 118 -35.13 7.80 -13.46
N ALA A 119 -33.86 8.18 -13.36
CA ALA A 119 -33.07 8.93 -14.32
C ALA A 119 -31.61 8.50 -14.20
N ASP A 120 -30.79 8.86 -15.18
CA ASP A 120 -29.35 8.70 -15.11
C ASP A 120 -28.71 9.89 -14.39
N TYR A 121 -27.58 9.66 -13.72
CA TYR A 121 -26.87 10.68 -12.94
C TYR A 121 -25.39 10.72 -13.31
N TYR A 122 -24.77 11.91 -13.28
CA TYR A 122 -23.34 12.02 -13.53
C TYR A 122 -22.50 11.52 -12.34
N ILE A 123 -21.48 10.73 -12.63
CA ILE A 123 -20.37 10.47 -11.72
C ILE A 123 -19.18 11.26 -12.27
N VAL A 124 -18.50 12.01 -11.40
CA VAL A 124 -17.42 12.91 -11.82
C VAL A 124 -16.18 12.66 -10.99
N ALA A 125 -15.04 12.56 -11.66
CA ALA A 125 -13.73 12.64 -11.05
C ALA A 125 -12.93 13.80 -11.66
N THR A 126 -12.53 14.76 -10.83
CA THR A 126 -11.81 15.98 -11.24
C THR A 126 -10.42 15.99 -10.62
N ALA A 127 -9.37 16.19 -11.42
CA ALA A 127 -8.00 16.28 -10.91
C ALA A 127 -7.82 17.40 -9.87
N LYS A 128 -7.08 17.09 -8.79
CA LYS A 128 -6.62 18.05 -7.79
C LYS A 128 -5.35 18.76 -8.27
N MET A 129 -5.18 20.01 -7.83
CA MET A 129 -4.07 20.91 -8.19
C MET A 129 -3.88 21.10 -9.71
N ALA A 130 -4.96 20.96 -10.47
CA ALA A 130 -5.00 21.21 -11.90
C ALA A 130 -5.65 22.57 -12.18
N ASN A 131 -5.05 23.37 -13.07
CA ASN A 131 -5.62 24.65 -13.48
C ASN A 131 -6.77 24.47 -14.48
N SER A 132 -7.53 25.54 -14.73
CA SER A 132 -8.70 25.52 -15.62
C SER A 132 -8.43 25.02 -17.04
N THR A 133 -7.21 25.21 -17.56
CA THR A 133 -6.82 24.68 -18.88
C THR A 133 -6.63 23.16 -18.82
N GLN A 134 -5.98 22.65 -17.78
CA GLN A 134 -5.75 21.22 -17.58
C GLN A 134 -7.05 20.47 -17.29
N LEU A 135 -7.98 21.07 -16.54
CA LEU A 135 -9.26 20.45 -16.20
C LEU A 135 -10.13 20.11 -17.42
N LYS A 136 -9.93 20.79 -18.56
CA LYS A 136 -10.64 20.45 -19.81
C LYS A 136 -10.42 19.00 -20.25
N THR A 137 -9.34 18.38 -19.81
CA THR A 137 -9.00 16.99 -20.16
C THR A 137 -8.77 16.10 -18.93
N LEU A 138 -8.69 16.69 -17.74
CA LEU A 138 -8.53 16.00 -16.45
C LEU A 138 -9.81 16.02 -15.58
N GLU A 139 -10.96 16.25 -16.19
CA GLU A 139 -12.27 15.96 -15.61
C GLU A 139 -12.91 14.82 -16.39
N VAL A 140 -13.10 13.68 -15.73
CA VAL A 140 -13.71 12.50 -16.33
C VAL A 140 -15.12 12.33 -15.77
N VAL A 141 -16.07 12.16 -16.70
CA VAL A 141 -17.49 11.97 -16.39
C VAL A 141 -17.89 10.56 -16.81
N SER A 142 -18.63 9.88 -15.97
CA SER A 142 -19.31 8.61 -16.27
C SER A 142 -20.76 8.69 -15.81
N VAL A 143 -21.52 7.62 -16.05
CA VAL A 143 -22.97 7.60 -15.78
C VAL A 143 -23.30 6.60 -14.68
N LEU A 144 -24.14 7.00 -13.73
CA LEU A 144 -24.87 6.11 -12.84
C LEU A 144 -26.26 5.90 -13.48
N HIS A 145 -26.44 4.75 -14.13
CA HIS A 145 -27.66 4.42 -14.86
C HIS A 145 -28.66 3.72 -13.95
N TYR A 146 -29.86 4.26 -13.80
CA TYR A 146 -30.93 3.54 -13.10
C TYR A 146 -31.57 2.55 -14.07
N GLU A 147 -31.75 1.28 -13.70
CA GLU A 147 -32.18 0.20 -14.62
C GLU A 147 -33.49 0.50 -15.39
N ASN A 148 -34.42 1.22 -14.75
CA ASN A 148 -35.69 1.63 -15.36
C ASN A 148 -35.66 3.07 -15.92
N SER A 149 -34.47 3.63 -16.09
CA SER A 149 -34.28 4.99 -16.61
C SER A 149 -34.44 5.03 -18.11
N THR A 150 -35.26 5.96 -18.56
CA THR A 150 -35.34 6.38 -19.98
C THR A 150 -34.83 7.82 -20.16
N LYS A 151 -34.36 8.45 -19.07
CA LYS A 151 -33.93 9.84 -19.03
C LYS A 151 -32.41 9.88 -18.86
N PRO A 152 -31.66 10.36 -19.86
CA PRO A 152 -30.21 10.51 -19.73
C PRO A 152 -29.89 11.53 -18.63
N ALA A 153 -28.64 11.50 -18.16
CA ALA A 153 -28.15 12.45 -17.17
C ALA A 153 -28.25 13.87 -17.73
N ASP A 154 -28.82 14.77 -16.95
CA ASP A 154 -29.09 16.15 -17.36
C ASP A 154 -28.73 17.13 -16.22
N GLY A 155 -28.64 18.40 -16.57
CA GLY A 155 -28.25 19.48 -15.67
C GLY A 155 -26.73 19.64 -15.54
N PRO A 156 -26.29 20.55 -14.64
CA PRO A 156 -24.87 20.78 -14.43
C PRO A 156 -24.20 19.58 -13.76
N LEU A 157 -22.92 19.39 -14.04
CA LEU A 157 -22.08 18.47 -13.27
C LEU A 157 -22.13 18.85 -11.78
N PRO A 158 -22.12 17.87 -10.85
CA PRO A 158 -22.04 18.16 -9.42
C PRO A 158 -20.84 19.08 -9.13
N ASN A 159 -21.06 20.10 -8.30
CA ASN A 159 -19.99 20.99 -7.87
C ASN A 159 -19.00 20.22 -6.98
N GLY A 160 -17.70 20.40 -7.23
CA GLY A 160 -16.64 19.89 -6.37
C GLY A 160 -15.97 21.02 -5.57
N PRO A 161 -15.12 20.67 -4.58
CA PRO A 161 -14.25 21.66 -3.96
C PRO A 161 -13.28 22.26 -5.00
N ASP A 162 -12.70 23.42 -4.69
CA ASP A 162 -11.63 23.98 -5.50
C ASP A 162 -10.48 22.94 -5.63
N PRO A 163 -10.01 22.62 -6.86
CA PRO A 163 -8.88 21.74 -7.09
C PRO A 163 -7.64 22.07 -6.26
N PHE A 164 -7.42 23.35 -5.93
CA PHE A 164 -6.31 23.84 -5.11
C PHE A 164 -6.64 23.99 -3.61
N ASP A 165 -7.87 23.70 -3.18
CA ASP A 165 -8.20 23.66 -1.75
C ASP A 165 -7.58 22.42 -1.10
N VAL A 166 -6.39 22.61 -0.57
CA VAL A 166 -5.63 21.61 0.20
C VAL A 166 -6.21 21.45 1.61
N ASN A 167 -6.87 22.48 2.16
CA ASN A 167 -7.45 22.42 3.50
C ASN A 167 -8.67 21.48 3.53
N PHE A 168 -9.47 21.46 2.47
CA PHE A 168 -10.50 20.44 2.26
C PHE A 168 -9.91 19.03 2.36
N SER A 169 -8.86 18.75 1.58
CA SER A 169 -8.20 17.44 1.56
C SER A 169 -7.63 17.05 2.93
N ILE A 170 -6.95 17.97 3.63
CA ILE A 170 -6.41 17.75 4.98
C ILE A 170 -7.54 17.47 5.98
N SER A 171 -8.65 18.20 5.88
CA SER A 171 -9.80 18.03 6.78
C SER A 171 -10.46 16.67 6.58
N GLN A 172 -10.62 16.23 5.32
CA GLN A 172 -11.06 14.89 4.98
C GLN A 172 -10.10 13.83 5.54
N ALA A 173 -8.80 13.98 5.33
CA ALA A 173 -7.81 13.02 5.83
C ALA A 173 -7.87 12.85 7.37
N ARG A 174 -8.11 13.95 8.10
CA ARG A 174 -8.25 13.95 9.56
C ARG A 174 -9.60 13.40 10.07
N SER A 175 -10.66 13.46 9.26
CA SER A 175 -11.97 12.93 9.63
C SER A 175 -12.05 11.42 9.49
N ILE A 176 -11.21 10.83 8.64
CA ILE A 176 -11.13 9.38 8.43
C ILE A 176 -10.38 8.74 9.60
N ARG A 177 -11.12 8.02 10.44
CA ARG A 177 -10.63 7.37 11.66
C ARG A 177 -10.97 5.89 11.66
N TRP A 178 -10.18 5.09 12.36
CA TRP A 178 -10.45 3.66 12.51
C TRP A 178 -11.73 3.41 13.31
N ASN A 179 -12.59 2.50 12.86
CA ASN A 179 -13.70 2.01 13.66
C ASN A 179 -13.27 0.89 14.61
N LEU A 180 -12.97 1.26 15.86
CA LEU A 180 -12.42 0.32 16.86
C LEU A 180 -13.42 -0.77 17.30
N THR A 181 -14.67 -0.67 16.86
CA THR A 181 -15.76 -1.61 17.23
C THR A 181 -16.00 -2.69 16.18
N THR A 182 -15.49 -2.55 14.94
CA THR A 182 -15.74 -3.49 13.84
C THR A 182 -14.53 -4.39 13.55
N GLY A 183 -14.77 -5.70 13.37
CA GLY A 183 -13.75 -6.72 13.03
C GLY A 183 -13.69 -7.88 14.04
N ALA A 184 -14.07 -9.09 13.61
CA ALA A 184 -14.11 -10.30 14.44
C ALA A 184 -12.91 -11.22 14.18
N ALA A 185 -11.94 -11.20 15.11
CA ALA A 185 -11.10 -12.32 15.58
C ALA A 185 -10.09 -11.74 16.59
N ARG A 186 -10.26 -12.00 17.90
CA ARG A 186 -9.37 -11.48 18.95
C ARG A 186 -8.93 -12.57 19.92
N PRO A 187 -7.75 -13.20 19.74
CA PRO A 187 -7.18 -14.12 20.72
C PRO A 187 -5.82 -13.63 21.27
N ASN A 188 -5.64 -12.34 21.63
CA ASN A 188 -4.47 -11.98 22.44
C ASN A 188 -4.63 -10.69 23.28
N PRO A 189 -4.11 -10.64 24.54
CA PRO A 189 -4.20 -9.47 25.43
C PRO A 189 -3.36 -8.25 25.00
N GLN A 190 -2.57 -8.35 23.93
CA GLN A 190 -1.65 -7.29 23.45
C GLN A 190 -2.19 -6.50 22.24
N GLY A 191 -3.42 -6.78 21.79
CA GLY A 191 -4.06 -6.17 20.62
C GLY A 191 -4.78 -4.85 20.90
N SER A 192 -4.09 -3.82 21.37
CA SER A 192 -4.66 -2.47 21.37
C SER A 192 -4.64 -1.92 19.95
N PHE A 193 -5.81 -1.67 19.37
CA PHE A 193 -5.97 -0.99 18.08
C PHE A 193 -5.56 0.49 18.11
N ASN A 194 -5.25 1.00 19.30
CA ASN A 194 -4.69 2.33 19.49
C ASN A 194 -3.17 2.25 19.70
N VAL A 195 -2.51 3.35 19.37
CA VAL A 195 -1.04 3.50 19.47
C VAL A 195 -0.67 4.53 20.54
N SER A 196 -1.51 4.65 21.57
CA SER A 196 -1.34 5.64 22.63
C SER A 196 -0.20 5.31 23.60
N ASN A 197 0.15 4.03 23.73
CA ASN A 197 1.18 3.56 24.67
C ASN A 197 2.25 2.70 23.97
N VAL A 198 2.72 3.15 22.80
CA VAL A 198 3.80 2.50 22.06
C VAL A 198 5.12 3.17 22.36
N THR A 199 6.19 2.38 22.51
CA THR A 199 7.56 2.89 22.61
C THR A 199 8.21 2.82 21.24
N LEU A 200 8.52 3.98 20.66
CA LEU A 200 9.22 4.06 19.38
C LEU A 200 10.66 3.57 19.56
N SER A 201 11.07 2.58 18.77
CA SER A 201 12.47 2.14 18.71
C SER A 201 13.29 3.08 17.82
N GLN A 202 12.69 3.57 16.73
CA GLN A 202 13.32 4.43 15.74
C GLN A 202 12.34 5.51 15.27
N THR A 203 12.89 6.67 14.91
CA THR A 203 12.17 7.71 14.17
C THR A 203 12.97 7.98 12.91
N PHE A 204 12.30 8.00 11.75
CA PHE A 204 12.79 8.48 10.47
C PHE A 204 12.16 9.83 10.13
N VAL A 205 12.97 10.78 9.68
CA VAL A 205 12.52 12.07 9.15
C VAL A 205 12.98 12.17 7.71
N LEU A 206 12.06 11.88 6.80
CA LEU A 206 12.31 11.73 5.38
C LEU A 206 11.83 12.97 4.64
N GLN A 207 12.78 13.79 4.21
CA GLN A 207 12.52 15.01 3.47
C GLN A 207 12.70 14.77 1.98
N ASN A 208 11.66 15.03 1.20
CA ASN A 208 11.79 15.01 -0.25
C ASN A 208 12.53 16.26 -0.77
N SER A 209 13.24 16.09 -1.88
CA SER A 209 13.85 17.19 -2.60
C SER A 209 13.86 16.92 -4.09
N VAL A 210 13.92 18.00 -4.88
CA VAL A 210 14.10 17.94 -6.33
C VAL A 210 15.37 18.67 -6.69
N ASN A 211 16.22 18.02 -7.46
CA ASN A 211 17.53 18.52 -7.87
C ASN A 211 17.54 18.71 -9.38
N LYS A 212 17.91 19.91 -9.82
CA LYS A 212 18.04 20.25 -11.24
C LYS A 212 19.50 20.64 -11.51
N LYS A 213 20.28 19.74 -12.11
CA LYS A 213 21.69 19.99 -12.43
C LYS A 213 21.96 19.59 -13.88
N ASN A 214 22.56 20.49 -14.66
CA ASN A 214 22.89 20.29 -16.07
C ASN A 214 21.71 19.81 -16.93
N GLY A 215 20.49 20.28 -16.64
CA GLY A 215 19.27 19.86 -17.35
C GLY A 215 18.67 18.52 -16.90
N MET A 216 19.34 17.76 -16.04
CA MET A 216 18.79 16.54 -15.44
C MET A 216 18.01 16.87 -14.17
N ILE A 217 16.85 16.23 -14.02
CA ILE A 217 15.98 16.32 -12.86
C ILE A 217 16.04 15.00 -12.11
N ASN A 218 16.29 15.04 -10.80
CA ASN A 218 16.20 13.87 -9.94
C ASN A 218 15.45 14.22 -8.66
N TYR A 219 14.73 13.23 -8.15
CA TYR A 219 14.06 13.31 -6.86
C TYR A 219 14.86 12.52 -5.84
N ALA A 220 14.85 13.00 -4.61
CA ALA A 220 15.69 12.44 -3.57
C ALA A 220 14.96 12.44 -2.22
N ILE A 221 15.41 11.55 -1.34
CA ILE A 221 15.01 11.48 0.06
C ILE A 221 16.22 11.86 0.88
N ASN A 222 16.13 12.87 1.73
CA ASN A 222 17.25 13.37 2.52
C ASN A 222 18.49 13.71 1.65
N ASN A 223 18.25 14.19 0.42
CA ASN A 223 19.27 14.44 -0.61
C ASN A 223 20.04 13.18 -1.08
N VAL A 224 19.45 11.99 -0.92
CA VAL A 224 19.88 10.77 -1.60
C VAL A 224 18.89 10.44 -2.70
N SER A 225 19.33 10.54 -3.95
CA SER A 225 18.59 10.06 -5.12
C SER A 225 18.85 8.57 -5.28
N TYR A 226 17.80 7.76 -5.20
CA TYR A 226 17.95 6.32 -5.28
C TYR A 226 18.53 5.90 -6.63
N ALA A 227 19.56 5.05 -6.58
CA ALA A 227 20.16 4.42 -7.74
C ALA A 227 19.89 2.92 -7.69
N THR A 228 19.11 2.43 -8.65
CA THR A 228 18.74 1.01 -8.74
C THR A 228 19.96 0.16 -9.08
N PRO A 229 20.40 -0.74 -8.19
CA PRO A 229 21.53 -1.61 -8.46
C PRO A 229 21.15 -2.69 -9.50
N GLN A 230 22.16 -3.26 -10.16
CA GLN A 230 21.97 -4.37 -11.10
C GLN A 230 21.59 -5.69 -10.40
N THR A 231 21.89 -5.80 -9.11
CA THR A 231 21.55 -6.95 -8.27
C THR A 231 20.38 -6.57 -7.36
N PRO A 232 19.24 -7.28 -7.41
CA PRO A 232 18.11 -7.05 -6.52
C PRO A 232 18.52 -7.10 -5.05
N LEU A 233 18.03 -6.15 -4.25
CA LEU A 233 18.46 -5.99 -2.86
C LEU A 233 18.24 -7.24 -2.02
N LYS A 234 17.12 -7.95 -2.22
CA LYS A 234 16.84 -9.18 -1.47
C LYS A 234 17.78 -10.33 -1.87
N LEU A 235 18.19 -10.41 -3.14
CA LEU A 235 19.21 -11.38 -3.56
C LEU A 235 20.56 -11.04 -2.98
N ALA A 236 20.94 -9.76 -3.00
CA ALA A 236 22.20 -9.29 -2.42
C ALA A 236 22.25 -9.52 -0.90
N ASP A 237 21.15 -9.20 -0.21
CA ASP A 237 20.99 -9.43 1.22
C ASP A 237 21.20 -10.91 1.59
N TYR A 238 20.56 -11.82 0.85
CA TYR A 238 20.59 -13.25 1.14
C TYR A 238 21.91 -13.92 0.72
N TYR A 239 22.46 -13.59 -0.45
CA TYR A 239 23.59 -14.31 -1.04
C TYR A 239 24.95 -13.63 -0.92
N LEU A 240 24.99 -12.32 -0.64
CA LEU A 240 26.22 -11.52 -0.64
C LEU A 240 26.51 -10.94 0.75
N ASN A 241 26.53 -11.78 1.79
CA ASN A 241 26.88 -11.37 3.17
C ASN A 241 26.17 -10.06 3.62
N GLY A 242 24.84 -9.98 3.42
CA GLY A 242 24.07 -8.78 3.80
C GLY A 242 24.22 -7.60 2.81
N GLY A 243 24.44 -7.86 1.52
CA GLY A 243 24.45 -6.84 0.48
C GLY A 243 25.81 -6.35 0.00
N ALA A 244 26.90 -7.01 0.40
CA ALA A 244 28.27 -6.62 0.08
C ALA A 244 28.47 -6.35 -1.42
N GLY A 245 28.97 -5.15 -1.75
CA GLY A 245 29.20 -4.70 -3.13
C GLY A 245 27.95 -4.25 -3.89
N VAL A 246 26.76 -4.31 -3.28
CA VAL A 246 25.48 -3.88 -3.88
C VAL A 246 24.89 -2.69 -3.13
N TYR A 247 24.79 -2.79 -1.81
CA TYR A 247 24.34 -1.70 -0.95
C TYR A 247 25.11 -1.72 0.38
N GLU A 248 25.06 -0.61 1.10
CA GLU A 248 25.63 -0.49 2.43
C GLU A 248 24.49 -0.07 3.37
N LEU A 249 24.20 -0.93 4.33
CA LEU A 249 23.12 -0.72 5.30
C LEU A 249 23.42 0.51 6.16
N ASP A 250 22.45 1.41 6.30
CA ASP A 250 22.54 2.63 7.12
C ASP A 250 23.64 3.62 6.71
N LYS A 251 24.16 3.50 5.47
CA LYS A 251 25.14 4.44 4.92
C LYS A 251 24.66 5.89 4.97
N PHE A 252 23.37 6.09 4.69
CA PHE A 252 22.76 7.41 4.55
C PHE A 252 21.82 7.72 5.71
N PRO A 253 21.76 8.98 6.17
CA PRO A 253 20.95 9.36 7.32
C PRO A 253 19.45 9.33 7.03
N ALA A 254 18.70 8.59 7.85
CA ALA A 254 17.24 8.57 7.81
C ALA A 254 16.58 9.76 8.54
N ASN A 255 17.36 10.63 9.21
CA ASN A 255 16.86 11.67 10.13
C ASN A 255 17.28 13.10 9.78
N SER A 256 18.07 13.26 8.72
CA SER A 256 18.60 14.54 8.30
C SER A 256 18.97 14.48 6.82
N SER A 257 18.82 15.59 6.11
CA SER A 257 19.29 15.69 4.72
C SER A 257 20.80 15.88 4.64
N LEU A 258 21.42 15.29 3.63
CA LEU A 258 22.80 15.60 3.27
C LEU A 258 22.92 17.06 2.75
N PRO A 259 24.08 17.72 2.88
CA PRO A 259 24.26 19.09 2.36
C PRO A 259 24.10 19.19 0.85
N GLU A 260 24.54 18.16 0.13
CA GLU A 260 24.44 18.05 -1.32
C GLU A 260 23.76 16.75 -1.71
N THR A 261 23.15 16.75 -2.89
CA THR A 261 22.49 15.56 -3.42
C THR A 261 23.48 14.56 -3.98
N VAL A 262 23.36 13.32 -3.52
CA VAL A 262 24.16 12.18 -3.96
C VAL A 262 23.28 11.12 -4.60
N TYR A 263 23.86 10.30 -5.46
CA TYR A 263 23.20 9.09 -5.98
C TYR A 263 23.68 7.88 -5.19
N GLY A 264 22.77 7.01 -4.81
CA GLY A 264 23.13 5.78 -4.12
C GLY A 264 21.94 4.90 -3.81
N THR A 265 22.24 3.65 -3.46
CA THR A 265 21.24 2.67 -3.04
C THR A 265 20.92 2.88 -1.57
N PHE A 266 19.80 3.54 -1.29
CA PHE A 266 19.41 3.95 0.06
C PHE A 266 18.70 2.82 0.80
N VAL A 267 19.41 2.16 1.73
CA VAL A 267 18.86 1.08 2.57
C VAL A 267 19.05 1.41 4.04
N VAL A 268 17.96 1.39 4.81
CA VAL A 268 17.96 1.68 6.26
C VAL A 268 17.56 0.43 7.04
N SER A 269 18.07 0.28 8.26
CA SER A 269 17.72 -0.80 9.17
C SER A 269 16.41 -0.52 9.90
N GLY A 270 15.57 -1.56 9.98
CA GLY A 270 14.40 -1.60 10.86
C GLY A 270 14.55 -2.74 11.87
N GLU A 271 14.37 -2.42 13.15
CA GLU A 271 14.38 -3.44 14.20
C GLU A 271 13.09 -4.29 14.15
N HIS A 272 13.23 -5.60 13.95
CA HIS A 272 12.09 -6.53 13.96
C HIS A 272 11.36 -6.49 15.32
N LYS A 273 10.03 -6.36 15.27
CA LYS A 273 9.14 -6.09 16.42
C LYS A 273 9.37 -4.74 17.11
N GLY A 274 10.11 -3.83 16.46
CA GLY A 274 10.21 -2.42 16.84
C GLY A 274 9.04 -1.60 16.30
N TRP A 275 8.73 -0.50 17.00
CA TRP A 275 7.83 0.54 16.49
C TRP A 275 8.63 1.65 15.84
N LEU A 276 8.40 1.86 14.55
CA LEU A 276 9.03 2.91 13.75
C LEU A 276 8.07 4.08 13.58
N GLU A 277 8.52 5.30 13.87
CA GLU A 277 7.87 6.51 13.37
C GLU A 277 8.50 6.94 12.06
N ILE A 278 7.69 7.18 11.04
CA ILE A 278 8.15 7.79 9.78
C ILE A 278 7.45 9.13 9.63
N VAL A 279 8.24 10.20 9.52
CA VAL A 279 7.79 11.56 9.24
C VAL A 279 8.19 11.89 7.81
N PHE A 280 7.20 11.93 6.92
CA PHE A 280 7.39 12.41 5.56
C PHE A 280 7.26 13.93 5.53
N LYS A 281 8.29 14.62 5.05
CA LYS A 281 8.27 16.06 4.81
C LYS A 281 8.25 16.33 3.31
N ASN A 282 7.27 17.13 2.88
CA ASN A 282 7.13 17.52 1.48
C ASN A 282 7.56 18.98 1.27
N GLU A 283 8.78 19.19 0.76
CA GLU A 283 9.32 20.47 0.35
C GLU A 283 8.90 20.88 -1.07
N LEU A 284 8.17 20.04 -1.80
CA LEU A 284 7.69 20.35 -3.14
C LEU A 284 6.46 21.26 -3.11
N LYS A 285 6.14 21.81 -4.28
CA LYS A 285 4.91 22.61 -4.50
C LYS A 285 3.72 21.75 -4.95
N VAL A 286 3.94 20.45 -5.10
CA VAL A 286 2.94 19.47 -5.48
C VAL A 286 2.79 18.47 -4.33
N MET A 287 1.59 17.93 -4.19
CA MET A 287 1.32 16.82 -3.29
C MET A 287 2.09 15.58 -3.74
N ASP A 288 2.45 14.78 -2.75
CA ASP A 288 3.14 13.51 -2.94
C ASP A 288 2.33 12.41 -2.24
N SER A 289 2.58 11.15 -2.58
CA SER A 289 1.91 10.00 -1.95
C SER A 289 2.94 8.92 -1.70
N TRP A 290 3.00 8.36 -0.50
CA TRP A 290 4.04 7.46 -0.05
C TRP A 290 3.46 6.11 0.31
N HIS A 291 4.11 5.04 -0.14
CA HIS A 291 3.70 3.67 0.10
C HIS A 291 4.84 2.86 0.69
N LEU A 292 4.50 1.99 1.64
CA LEU A 292 5.43 1.04 2.26
C LEU A 292 4.98 -0.39 1.93
N ASP A 293 5.80 -1.10 1.17
CA ASP A 293 5.55 -2.50 0.84
C ASP A 293 5.56 -3.36 2.12
N GLY A 294 4.68 -4.37 2.17
CA GLY A 294 4.68 -5.38 3.23
C GLY A 294 4.11 -4.94 4.58
N PHE A 295 3.71 -3.68 4.74
CA PHE A 295 3.18 -3.14 5.99
C PHE A 295 1.94 -2.26 5.80
N GLY A 296 1.01 -2.37 6.75
CA GLY A 296 0.11 -1.28 7.08
C GLY A 296 0.72 -0.40 8.17
N PHE A 297 0.46 0.91 8.13
CA PHE A 297 0.90 1.86 9.16
C PHE A 297 -0.23 2.74 9.66
N PHE A 298 -0.18 3.12 10.92
CA PHE A 298 -1.15 4.01 11.56
C PHE A 298 -0.82 5.45 11.19
N VAL A 299 -1.75 6.16 10.54
CA VAL A 299 -1.54 7.58 10.23
C VAL A 299 -1.88 8.44 11.42
N VAL A 300 -0.84 8.92 12.11
CA VAL A 300 -0.98 9.59 13.41
C VAL A 300 -1.05 11.10 13.29
N GLY A 301 -0.56 11.72 12.22
CA GLY A 301 -0.58 13.18 12.14
C GLY A 301 -0.36 13.77 10.76
N TYR A 302 -0.93 14.96 10.57
CA TYR A 302 -0.75 15.81 9.40
C TYR A 302 -0.48 17.24 9.85
N GLY A 303 0.40 17.96 9.16
CA GLY A 303 0.58 19.38 9.42
C GLY A 303 1.16 20.15 8.24
N SER A 304 1.04 21.46 8.31
CA SER A 304 1.69 22.39 7.38
C SER A 304 3.02 22.87 7.94
N GLY A 305 3.89 23.36 7.06
CA GLY A 305 5.21 23.86 7.41
C GLY A 305 6.16 22.75 7.85
N ASN A 306 7.10 23.10 8.72
CA ASN A 306 8.11 22.18 9.20
C ASN A 306 7.60 21.32 10.36
N TRP A 307 7.79 20.00 10.25
CA TRP A 307 7.64 19.12 11.40
C TRP A 307 8.74 19.39 12.43
N THR A 308 8.37 19.33 13.70
CA THR A 308 9.31 19.33 14.83
C THR A 308 8.87 18.26 15.83
N PRO A 309 9.75 17.82 16.76
CA PRO A 309 9.34 16.89 17.81
C PRO A 309 8.11 17.34 18.62
N LYS A 310 7.88 18.66 18.75
CA LYS A 310 6.70 19.23 19.42
C LYS A 310 5.39 18.96 18.67
N SER A 311 5.44 18.67 17.37
CA SER A 311 4.27 18.34 16.55
C SER A 311 3.57 17.06 17.01
N ARG A 312 4.26 16.17 17.74
CA ARG A 312 3.64 14.96 18.32
C ARG A 312 2.44 15.24 19.23
N ARG A 313 2.36 16.46 19.80
CA ARG A 313 1.19 16.91 20.60
C ARG A 313 -0.12 16.96 19.81
N THR A 314 -0.06 16.99 18.48
CA THR A 314 -1.23 17.04 17.61
C THR A 314 -1.55 15.68 17.00
N TYR A 315 -0.83 14.63 17.39
CA TYR A 315 -1.07 13.29 16.84
C TYR A 315 -2.39 12.73 17.34
N ASN A 316 -3.11 12.03 16.46
CA ASN A 316 -4.17 11.12 16.83
C ASN A 316 -3.54 9.76 17.14
N LEU A 317 -3.45 9.42 18.43
CA LEU A 317 -2.94 8.13 18.89
C LEU A 317 -4.05 7.17 19.35
N TYR A 318 -5.30 7.62 19.32
CA TYR A 318 -6.43 6.88 19.87
C TYR A 318 -7.12 6.02 18.81
N ASP A 319 -7.50 6.60 17.67
CA ASP A 319 -8.16 5.91 16.57
C ASP A 319 -7.56 6.24 15.18
N PRO A 320 -6.22 6.26 15.02
CA PRO A 320 -5.61 6.47 13.71
C PRO A 320 -5.95 5.34 12.75
N VAL A 321 -6.33 5.69 11.53
CA VAL A 321 -6.59 4.71 10.47
C VAL A 321 -5.28 4.05 10.01
N VAL A 322 -5.27 2.72 9.80
CA VAL A 322 -4.12 2.03 9.16
C VAL A 322 -4.29 2.12 7.66
N ARG A 323 -3.19 2.43 6.99
CA ARG A 323 -3.10 2.58 5.55
C ARG A 323 -1.84 1.90 5.04
N SER A 324 -1.78 1.63 3.75
CA SER A 324 -0.53 1.26 3.06
C SER A 324 0.08 2.44 2.31
N THR A 325 -0.75 3.43 1.98
CA THR A 325 -0.40 4.61 1.21
C THR A 325 -0.89 5.89 1.88
N VAL A 326 -0.02 6.90 1.99
CA VAL A 326 -0.37 8.18 2.61
C VAL A 326 0.10 9.37 1.80
N GLN A 327 -0.78 10.35 1.66
CA GLN A 327 -0.47 11.62 1.02
C GLN A 327 0.33 12.55 1.95
N VAL A 328 1.17 13.37 1.34
CA VAL A 328 1.91 14.45 1.99
C VAL A 328 1.68 15.72 1.21
N TYR A 329 0.99 16.67 1.83
CA TYR A 329 0.56 17.90 1.17
C TYR A 329 1.74 18.84 0.87
N PRO A 330 1.62 19.73 -0.15
CA PRO A 330 2.68 20.68 -0.47
C PRO A 330 3.12 21.49 0.74
N LYS A 331 4.43 21.63 0.95
CA LYS A 331 5.01 22.39 2.07
C LYS A 331 4.50 21.95 3.45
N GLY A 332 4.19 20.66 3.59
CA GLY A 332 3.68 20.07 4.82
C GLY A 332 4.39 18.78 5.20
N TRP A 333 3.81 18.07 6.15
CA TRP A 333 4.30 16.81 6.65
C TRP A 333 3.16 15.86 7.03
N THR A 334 3.47 14.57 6.97
CA THR A 334 2.61 13.49 7.45
C THR A 334 3.45 12.54 8.30
N ALA A 335 2.93 12.13 9.44
CA ALA A 335 3.61 11.20 10.35
C ALA A 335 2.80 9.91 10.50
N VAL A 336 3.50 8.78 10.47
CA VAL A 336 2.92 7.44 10.60
C VAL A 336 3.70 6.60 11.60
N TYR A 337 3.01 5.68 12.29
CA TYR A 337 3.62 4.64 13.12
C TYR A 337 3.48 3.28 12.44
N VAL A 338 4.59 2.55 12.35
CA VAL A 338 4.68 1.24 11.73
C VAL A 338 5.18 0.24 12.77
N TYR A 339 4.53 -0.91 12.88
CA TYR A 339 5.05 -2.02 13.68
C TYR A 339 5.76 -2.99 12.74
N LEU A 340 7.07 -3.20 12.94
CA LEU A 340 7.90 -3.96 12.03
C LEU A 340 7.86 -5.47 12.32
N ASP A 341 6.71 -6.11 12.11
CA ASP A 341 6.48 -7.54 12.36
C ASP A 341 6.84 -8.49 11.19
N ASN A 342 7.33 -7.94 10.08
CA ASN A 342 7.60 -8.69 8.86
C ASN A 342 9.08 -8.53 8.43
N PRO A 343 9.98 -9.45 8.84
CA PRO A 343 11.38 -9.45 8.41
C PRO A 343 11.52 -9.53 6.89
N GLY A 344 12.43 -8.76 6.33
CA GLY A 344 12.64 -8.71 4.89
C GLY A 344 13.27 -7.43 4.38
N MET A 345 13.11 -7.19 3.08
CA MET A 345 13.61 -6.02 2.37
C MET A 345 12.43 -5.34 1.69
N TRP A 346 11.98 -4.20 2.23
CA TRP A 346 10.72 -3.58 1.87
C TRP A 346 10.92 -2.20 1.27
N ASN A 347 10.27 -1.91 0.14
CA ASN A 347 10.38 -0.63 -0.53
C ASN A 347 9.51 0.42 0.17
N LEU A 348 10.07 1.59 0.41
CA LEU A 348 9.36 2.79 0.82
C LEU A 348 9.54 3.83 -0.28
N ARG A 349 8.47 4.15 -1.00
CA ARG A 349 8.56 4.98 -2.21
C ARG A 349 7.42 5.96 -2.36
N SER A 350 7.67 6.96 -3.20
CA SER A 350 6.58 7.72 -3.81
C SER A 350 5.73 6.83 -4.73
N GLN A 351 4.42 7.02 -4.70
CA GLN A 351 3.46 6.46 -5.65
C GLN A 351 3.27 7.36 -6.88
N ASN A 352 3.77 8.59 -6.86
CA ASN A 352 3.94 9.36 -8.09
C ASN A 352 5.06 8.72 -8.93
N LEU A 353 4.70 8.19 -10.10
CA LEU A 353 5.58 7.40 -10.95
C LEU A 353 6.81 8.19 -11.40
N LYS A 354 6.64 9.47 -11.71
CA LYS A 354 7.74 10.33 -12.12
C LYS A 354 8.73 10.50 -10.97
N HIS A 355 8.24 10.74 -9.77
CA HIS A 355 9.14 10.92 -8.64
C HIS A 355 9.85 9.63 -8.28
N TRP A 356 9.13 8.50 -8.26
CA TRP A 356 9.71 7.18 -8.02
C TRP A 356 10.80 6.86 -9.03
N TYR A 357 10.48 6.94 -10.33
CA TYR A 357 11.43 6.65 -11.41
C TYR A 357 12.69 7.50 -11.34
N LEU A 358 12.56 8.76 -10.91
CA LEU A 358 13.67 9.69 -10.78
C LEU A 358 14.38 9.65 -9.42
N GLY A 359 14.16 8.60 -8.61
CA GLY A 359 14.96 8.28 -7.43
C GLY A 359 14.29 8.51 -6.07
N GLN A 360 12.98 8.79 -6.01
CA GLN A 360 12.27 9.03 -4.76
C GLN A 360 11.80 7.72 -4.08
N GLU A 361 12.76 6.89 -3.71
CA GLU A 361 12.53 5.67 -2.95
C GLU A 361 13.70 5.34 -2.02
N LEU A 362 13.45 4.48 -1.04
CA LEU A 362 14.46 3.82 -0.23
C LEU A 362 13.95 2.42 0.14
N TYR A 363 14.79 1.61 0.77
CA TYR A 363 14.39 0.32 1.29
C TYR A 363 14.63 0.21 2.79
N ILE A 364 13.70 -0.42 3.49
CA ILE A 364 13.81 -0.78 4.89
C ILE A 364 14.17 -2.27 4.96
N ARG A 365 15.36 -2.57 5.45
CA ARG A 365 15.79 -3.92 5.79
C ARG A 365 15.35 -4.21 7.22
N VAL A 366 14.26 -4.95 7.37
CA VAL A 366 13.74 -5.37 8.68
C VAL A 366 14.41 -6.68 9.06
N TYR A 367 15.20 -6.67 10.13
CA TYR A 367 15.93 -7.86 10.56
C TYR A 367 15.92 -7.99 12.08
N ASP A 368 16.22 -9.22 12.51
CA ASP A 368 16.40 -9.55 13.92
C ASP A 368 17.88 -9.58 14.25
N SER A 369 18.25 -9.04 15.42
CA SER A 369 19.62 -9.09 15.95
C SER A 369 20.10 -10.53 16.19
N ASP A 370 19.17 -11.46 16.45
CA ASP A 370 19.41 -12.90 16.40
C ASP A 370 18.91 -13.45 15.05
N PRO A 371 19.79 -13.60 14.04
CA PRO A 371 19.41 -13.94 12.68
C PRO A 371 18.86 -15.38 12.65
N ASN A 372 17.53 -15.48 12.76
CA ASN A 372 16.82 -16.74 12.62
C ASN A 372 16.28 -16.86 11.18
N PRO A 373 16.90 -17.67 10.31
CA PRO A 373 16.45 -17.88 8.94
C PRO A 373 15.07 -18.58 8.83
N ALA A 374 14.47 -19.03 9.93
CA ALA A 374 13.09 -19.52 9.95
C ALA A 374 12.03 -18.39 9.96
N LYS A 375 12.43 -17.14 10.18
CA LYS A 375 11.52 -15.97 10.22
C LYS A 375 11.29 -15.35 8.84
N GLU A 376 12.11 -15.71 7.86
CA GLU A 376 11.89 -15.38 6.44
C GLU A 376 11.71 -16.67 5.65
N HIS A 377 10.84 -16.65 4.64
CA HIS A 377 10.71 -17.82 3.78
C HIS A 377 11.98 -18.02 2.92
N PRO A 378 12.43 -19.27 2.74
CA PRO A 378 13.53 -19.54 1.83
C PRO A 378 13.15 -19.13 0.41
N PRO A 379 14.11 -18.71 -0.42
CA PRO A 379 13.82 -18.33 -1.80
C PRO A 379 13.13 -19.47 -2.58
N PRO A 380 12.16 -19.15 -3.45
CA PRO A 380 11.47 -20.17 -4.23
C PRO A 380 12.42 -20.87 -5.21
N LYS A 381 12.13 -22.12 -5.58
CA LYS A 381 13.00 -22.93 -6.45
C LYS A 381 13.19 -22.35 -7.86
N ASN A 382 12.24 -21.55 -8.33
CA ASN A 382 12.25 -20.87 -9.62
C ASN A 382 12.73 -19.41 -9.54
N LEU A 383 13.47 -19.05 -8.49
CA LEU A 383 14.03 -17.71 -8.34
C LEU A 383 14.97 -17.37 -9.51
N LEU A 384 14.78 -16.19 -10.09
CA LEU A 384 15.66 -15.64 -11.12
C LEU A 384 16.85 -14.93 -10.48
N TYR A 385 18.01 -15.05 -11.10
CA TYR A 385 19.28 -14.48 -10.65
C TYR A 385 19.76 -13.42 -11.65
N CYS A 386 20.30 -12.31 -11.14
CA CYS A 386 20.90 -11.26 -11.96
C CYS A 386 21.93 -10.44 -11.18
N GLY A 387 22.73 -9.65 -11.92
CA GLY A 387 23.81 -8.85 -11.37
C GLY A 387 24.95 -9.73 -10.85
N SER A 388 25.36 -9.47 -9.61
CA SER A 388 26.46 -10.16 -8.92
C SER A 388 26.07 -11.56 -8.41
N VAL A 389 24.78 -11.90 -8.41
CA VAL A 389 24.29 -13.25 -8.11
C VAL A 389 23.85 -13.87 -9.43
N GLN A 390 24.66 -14.77 -9.99
CA GLN A 390 24.41 -15.38 -11.31
C GLN A 390 23.96 -16.85 -11.23
N ALA A 391 24.11 -17.48 -10.07
CA ALA A 391 23.69 -18.85 -9.79
C ALA A 391 23.52 -19.03 -8.27
N PRO A 392 22.79 -20.07 -7.80
CA PRO A 392 22.80 -20.43 -6.39
C PRO A 392 24.25 -20.70 -5.96
N PRO A 393 24.73 -20.16 -4.83
CA PRO A 393 26.07 -20.48 -4.35
C PRO A 393 26.22 -22.00 -4.20
N SER A 394 27.34 -22.54 -4.66
CA SER A 394 27.64 -23.97 -4.51
C SER A 394 27.57 -24.34 -3.03
N ALA A 395 26.91 -25.45 -2.71
CA ALA A 395 26.82 -25.95 -1.34
C ALA A 395 28.22 -25.95 -0.67
N PRO A 396 28.33 -25.56 0.61
CA PRO A 396 29.61 -25.62 1.30
C PRO A 396 30.18 -27.04 1.20
N PRO A 397 31.50 -27.20 0.99
CA PRO A 397 32.10 -28.52 0.91
C PRO A 397 31.75 -29.32 2.17
N PRO A 398 31.42 -30.62 2.03
CA PRO A 398 31.06 -31.44 3.18
C PRO A 398 32.16 -31.34 4.23
N SER A 399 31.76 -31.14 5.49
CA SER A 399 32.67 -31.13 6.64
C SER A 399 33.58 -32.35 6.57
N PRO A 400 34.90 -32.23 6.87
CA PRO A 400 35.77 -33.39 6.93
C PRO A 400 35.14 -34.45 7.83
N LYS A 401 35.02 -35.69 7.34
CA LYS A 401 34.50 -36.79 8.16
C LYS A 401 35.29 -36.82 9.47
N PRO A 402 34.63 -36.94 10.63
CA PRO A 402 35.33 -37.11 11.90
C PRO A 402 36.33 -38.26 11.77
N VAL A 403 37.60 -38.00 12.11
CA VAL A 403 38.61 -39.04 12.19
C VAL A 403 38.11 -40.10 13.17
N PRO A 404 38.11 -41.41 12.81
CA PRO A 404 37.67 -42.46 13.72
C PRO A 404 38.46 -42.36 15.03
N ALA A 405 37.75 -42.35 16.16
CA ALA A 405 38.39 -42.37 17.47
C ALA A 405 39.30 -43.62 17.58
N PRO A 406 40.49 -43.49 18.21
CA PRO A 406 41.35 -44.64 18.42
C PRO A 406 40.63 -45.70 19.28
N PRO A 407 40.92 -47.00 19.09
CA PRO A 407 40.23 -48.06 19.80
C PRO A 407 40.44 -47.93 21.31
N ALA A 408 39.36 -48.05 22.08
CA ALA A 408 39.44 -48.08 23.54
C ALA A 408 40.20 -49.33 24.03
N PRO A 409 41.00 -49.23 25.10
CA PRO A 409 41.71 -50.37 25.65
C PRO A 409 40.76 -51.41 26.26
N ALA A 410 41.09 -52.68 26.06
CA ALA A 410 40.29 -53.82 26.50
C ALA A 410 40.10 -53.84 28.02
N SER A 411 38.84 -53.95 28.46
CA SER A 411 38.49 -54.23 29.85
C SER A 411 38.14 -55.72 30.02
N PRO A 412 38.44 -56.34 31.17
CA PRO A 412 38.37 -57.77 31.36
C PRO A 412 36.94 -58.28 31.57
N SER A 413 36.79 -59.56 31.26
CA SER A 413 35.54 -60.32 31.22
C SER A 413 34.83 -60.41 32.57
N SER A 414 33.49 -60.31 32.55
CA SER A 414 32.66 -61.09 33.47
C SER A 414 31.25 -61.35 32.92
N ALA A 415 30.88 -62.62 33.08
CA ALA A 415 29.56 -63.22 33.24
C ALA A 415 28.43 -62.94 32.23
N ALA A 416 28.06 -64.04 31.57
CA ALA A 416 26.86 -64.20 30.76
C ALA A 416 25.57 -64.01 31.57
N THR A 417 24.57 -63.39 30.95
CA THR A 417 23.16 -63.64 31.25
C THR A 417 22.36 -63.57 29.95
N THR A 418 21.74 -64.69 29.62
CA THR A 418 20.84 -64.93 28.49
C THR A 418 19.47 -64.30 28.74
N THR A 419 18.88 -63.57 27.79
CA THR A 419 17.50 -63.82 27.32
C THR A 419 17.07 -63.00 26.09
N ALA A 420 16.45 -63.76 25.16
CA ALA A 420 15.28 -63.43 24.33
C ALA A 420 15.32 -62.31 23.27
N THR A 421 15.39 -62.79 22.02
CA THR A 421 14.89 -62.18 20.79
C THR A 421 13.39 -61.94 20.83
N ILE A 422 12.92 -60.75 20.42
CA ILE A 422 11.57 -60.56 19.90
C ILE A 422 11.66 -59.81 18.57
N THR A 423 11.36 -60.56 17.51
CA THR A 423 11.05 -60.09 16.16
C THR A 423 9.56 -59.76 16.11
N THR A 424 9.18 -58.56 15.66
CA THR A 424 7.79 -58.32 15.22
C THR A 424 7.77 -57.58 13.88
N ILE A 425 7.30 -58.33 12.89
CA ILE A 425 6.87 -57.95 11.55
C ILE A 425 5.41 -57.45 11.63
N LYS A 426 5.05 -56.45 10.82
CA LYS A 426 3.80 -56.32 10.02
C LYS A 426 3.49 -54.83 9.79
N ARG A 427 2.86 -54.37 8.71
CA ARG A 427 2.60 -54.79 7.32
C ARG A 427 1.79 -53.60 6.77
N GLN A 428 2.00 -53.22 5.53
CA GLN A 428 1.10 -52.35 4.75
C GLN A 428 -0.35 -52.88 4.77
N TRP A 429 -1.34 -52.09 4.33
CA TRP A 429 -2.29 -52.42 3.24
C TRP A 429 -3.41 -51.34 3.16
N PHE A 430 -3.52 -50.68 1.98
CA PHE A 430 -4.74 -50.36 1.18
C PHE A 430 -5.82 -49.41 1.80
N ASN A 431 -6.58 -48.55 1.11
CA ASN A 431 -6.84 -48.29 -0.31
C ASN A 431 -7.62 -46.97 -0.52
N ILE A 432 -7.66 -46.53 -1.77
CA ILE A 432 -8.49 -45.50 -2.44
C ILE A 432 -10.01 -45.72 -2.29
N ILE A 433 -10.82 -44.67 -2.08
CA ILE A 433 -12.18 -44.45 -2.65
C ILE A 433 -12.44 -42.93 -2.84
N GLU A 434 -13.03 -42.58 -3.99
CA GLU A 434 -13.54 -41.29 -4.45
C GLU A 434 -14.65 -40.68 -3.57
N ALA A 435 -14.82 -39.34 -3.60
CA ALA A 435 -16.08 -38.70 -3.99
C ALA A 435 -16.06 -37.17 -3.76
N ILE A 436 -16.64 -36.50 -4.74
CA ILE A 436 -16.96 -35.08 -4.87
C ILE A 436 -17.73 -34.54 -3.66
N PHE A 437 -17.26 -33.43 -3.10
CA PHE A 437 -18.10 -32.42 -2.43
C PHE A 437 -17.61 -31.02 -2.84
N MET A 438 -18.45 -30.30 -3.57
CA MET A 438 -18.41 -28.83 -3.58
C MET A 438 -18.83 -28.34 -2.19
N LEU A 439 -18.00 -27.52 -1.55
CA LEU A 439 -18.46 -26.38 -0.75
C LEU A 439 -17.38 -25.30 -0.70
N LEU A 440 -17.78 -24.09 -1.09
CA LEU A 440 -17.06 -22.82 -0.99
C LEU A 440 -16.54 -22.56 0.43
N ILE A 441 -15.27 -22.15 0.55
CA ILE A 441 -14.87 -20.96 1.31
C ILE A 441 -13.80 -20.24 0.48
N ILE A 442 -14.21 -19.18 -0.22
CA ILE A 442 -13.31 -18.21 -0.84
C ILE A 442 -12.94 -17.22 0.28
N TRP A 443 -11.66 -17.11 0.59
CA TRP A 443 -11.15 -16.04 1.45
C TRP A 443 -10.43 -15.01 0.59
N ASP A 444 -10.80 -13.75 0.82
CA ASP A 444 -10.39 -12.54 0.10
C ASP A 444 -8.87 -12.44 -0.06
N GLY A 445 -8.40 -12.65 -1.29
CA GLY A 445 -7.07 -12.25 -1.72
C GLY A 445 -7.13 -10.86 -2.33
N SER A 446 -6.82 -9.85 -1.52
CA SER A 446 -6.50 -8.50 -1.98
C SER A 446 -5.28 -8.55 -2.89
N TRP A 447 -5.50 -8.50 -4.20
CA TRP A 447 -4.45 -8.18 -5.17
C TRP A 447 -4.46 -6.66 -5.37
N CYS A 448 -3.64 -5.95 -4.58
CA CYS A 448 -3.15 -4.64 -4.96
C CYS A 448 -1.98 -4.85 -5.94
N LEU A 449 -2.11 -4.30 -7.14
CA LEU A 449 -1.03 -4.15 -8.12
C LEU A 449 -0.35 -2.80 -7.94
#